data_AF-A0A5A7WP98-F1
#
_entry.id   AF-A0A5A7WP98-F1
#
_cell.length_a   1.000
_cell.length_b   1.000
_cell.length_c   1.000
_cell.angle_alpha   90.00
_cell.angle_beta   90.00
_cell.angle_gamma   90.00
#
_symmetry.space_group_name_H-M   'P 1'
#
loop_
_entity.id
_entity.type
_entity.pdbx_description
1 polymer ?
#
loop_
_entity_poly.entity_id
_entity_poly.type
_entity_poly.pdbx_seq_one_letter_code
_entity_poly.pdbx_strand_id
1 'polypeptide(L)'
;MTSQAPNDESALGVVQDLGWGRLVFGQTFHDPEQFGTALRAEASGRRDIGMYLDAPHVFVALHPQEFFIDPSFTYRLRFDEPGPYEPPSVPGLSVRPVNSIEDCAGINQIYLQCRMVPADVELMWNNSHSEPHMVYLVATDDETGQVVGTVTGIDHAQLFGDHDNGSSLWCLAVDPTLSRPGVGGLLVRSLIEEFIRRGRSQMDLSVLHDNEGAIALYERMGFVRVPALGIKRKNAINERLFAPVMAEEELAQLNPYARIIADEAIMRGIAVHVLDAKGGYLKLTHGGTSVVTRESLSELTNAIAMSRCDDKRVARRVVADAGIRVPEGRTATFTDEDHEFLRRVGSVVVKPARGEQGAGITVGVTRPEDLDRALAFAAEHCPDVLLEERCEGEDLRIVVIGGKVIAAALRCPAQVVGSGKHTVRQLIEAQSRRRAAATHGESTIPLDDVTADTVREAGWRLDDVLPANERLVVRRTANLHTGGTIRDVTDDLNPKLAKVAVDVADAIGIPVTGIDLIVPSVAGEEYAFIEANERPGLANHEPRPTAKAFVDLLFPRTAATPWAWQPDPVEQA
;
A
#
# COMPACT_ATOMS: atom_id res chain seq x y z
N MET A 1 3.81 5.92 -70.23
CA MET A 1 3.00 5.06 -69.34
C MET A 1 3.76 4.93 -68.05
N THR A 2 3.46 5.83 -67.13
CA THR A 2 4.04 5.91 -65.78
C THR A 2 3.53 4.75 -64.95
N SER A 3 4.44 3.87 -64.55
CA SER A 3 4.20 2.83 -63.55
C SER A 3 3.84 3.51 -62.23
N GLN A 4 2.61 3.27 -61.76
CA GLN A 4 2.22 3.55 -60.38
C GLN A 4 3.03 2.61 -59.48
N ALA A 5 3.78 3.18 -58.55
CA ALA A 5 4.28 2.46 -57.39
C ALA A 5 3.07 1.99 -56.54
N PRO A 6 3.11 0.79 -55.95
CA PRO A 6 2.08 0.39 -54.99
C PRO A 6 2.15 1.32 -53.77
N ASN A 7 1.00 1.86 -53.36
CA ASN A 7 0.85 2.57 -52.09
C ASN A 7 1.13 1.57 -50.95
N ASP A 8 2.28 1.73 -50.31
CA ASP A 8 2.73 0.98 -49.14
C ASP A 8 2.51 1.88 -47.91
N GLU A 9 1.27 1.97 -47.42
CA GLU A 9 0.93 2.70 -46.19
C GLU A 9 0.63 1.67 -45.09
N SER A 10 1.67 1.23 -44.38
CA SER A 10 1.51 0.51 -43.12
C SER A 10 0.86 1.43 -42.07
N ALA A 11 -0.04 0.87 -41.26
CA ALA A 11 -0.75 1.67 -40.25
C ALA A 11 0.20 2.04 -39.10
N LEU A 12 0.13 3.29 -38.64
CA LEU A 12 0.94 3.81 -37.54
C LEU A 12 0.18 3.81 -36.22
N GLY A 13 0.90 3.60 -35.13
CA GLY A 13 0.38 3.72 -33.76
C GLY A 13 -0.69 2.69 -33.41
N VAL A 14 -0.52 1.45 -33.86
CA VAL A 14 -1.56 0.42 -33.85
C VAL A 14 -1.73 -0.18 -32.46
N VAL A 15 -2.97 -0.13 -31.98
CA VAL A 15 -3.41 -0.70 -30.70
C VAL A 15 -4.65 -1.53 -30.93
N GLN A 16 -4.62 -2.81 -30.54
CA GLN A 16 -5.76 -3.72 -30.66
C GLN A 16 -6.34 -4.03 -29.28
N ASP A 17 -7.61 -3.70 -29.06
CA ASP A 17 -8.33 -4.07 -27.84
C ASP A 17 -8.89 -5.50 -27.96
N LEU A 18 -8.62 -6.33 -26.96
CA LEU A 18 -9.03 -7.73 -26.88
C LEU A 18 -10.05 -7.98 -25.77
N GLY A 19 -10.54 -6.92 -25.12
CA GLY A 19 -11.45 -6.99 -23.99
C GLY A 19 -10.72 -7.22 -22.68
N TRP A 20 -9.75 -8.12 -22.55
CA TRP A 20 -8.99 -8.26 -21.30
C TRP A 20 -7.90 -7.18 -21.13
N GLY A 21 -7.61 -6.47 -22.20
CA GLY A 21 -6.58 -5.44 -22.32
C GLY A 21 -6.22 -5.22 -23.78
N ARG A 22 -5.19 -4.41 -24.01
CA ARG A 22 -4.78 -3.99 -25.35
C ARG A 22 -3.41 -4.50 -25.71
N LEU A 23 -3.24 -4.90 -26.96
CA LEU A 23 -1.92 -5.13 -27.56
C LEU A 23 -1.46 -3.84 -28.25
N VAL A 24 -0.27 -3.38 -27.87
CA VAL A 24 0.37 -2.21 -28.46
C VAL A 24 1.54 -2.69 -29.33
N PHE A 25 1.42 -2.52 -30.65
CA PHE A 25 2.39 -3.02 -31.63
C PHE A 25 3.50 -1.99 -31.84
N GLY A 26 4.59 -2.13 -31.08
CA GLY A 26 5.69 -1.17 -31.01
C GLY A 26 6.39 -0.87 -32.33
N GLN A 27 6.40 -1.82 -33.27
CA GLN A 27 6.96 -1.61 -34.61
C GLN A 27 6.19 -0.59 -35.45
N THR A 28 4.95 -0.27 -35.05
CA THR A 28 4.11 0.74 -35.72
C THR A 28 4.29 2.15 -35.15
N PHE A 29 5.13 2.33 -34.13
CA PHE A 29 5.41 3.62 -33.50
C PHE A 29 6.81 4.11 -33.89
N HIS A 30 6.89 5.28 -34.53
CA HIS A 30 8.18 5.92 -34.83
C HIS A 30 8.85 6.51 -33.59
N ASP A 31 8.05 6.93 -32.61
CA ASP A 31 8.52 7.50 -31.35
C ASP A 31 8.16 6.56 -30.19
N PRO A 32 9.16 6.01 -29.47
CA PRO A 32 8.94 5.19 -28.29
C PRO A 32 8.09 5.88 -27.20
N GLU A 33 8.06 7.21 -27.11
CA GLU A 33 7.20 7.92 -26.15
C GLU A 33 5.71 7.79 -26.48
N GLN A 34 5.35 7.71 -27.76
CA GLN A 34 3.97 7.48 -28.18
C GLN A 34 3.53 6.06 -27.82
N PHE A 35 4.42 5.08 -27.98
CA PHE A 35 4.22 3.71 -27.49
C PHE A 35 4.01 3.69 -25.96
N GLY A 36 4.84 4.42 -25.21
CA GLY A 36 4.69 4.58 -23.77
C GLY A 36 3.36 5.22 -23.38
N THR A 37 2.94 6.25 -24.11
CA THR A 37 1.64 6.92 -23.91
C THR A 37 0.47 5.96 -24.15
N ALA A 38 0.55 5.12 -25.19
CA ALA A 38 -0.45 4.09 -25.44
C ALA A 38 -0.56 3.12 -24.26
N LEU A 39 0.55 2.59 -23.74
CA LEU A 39 0.55 1.70 -22.57
C LEU A 39 0.11 2.41 -21.27
N ARG A 40 0.37 3.71 -21.12
CA ARG A 40 -0.10 4.51 -19.96
C ARG A 40 -1.62 4.64 -19.89
N ALA A 41 -2.31 4.51 -21.02
CA ALA A 41 -3.77 4.55 -21.07
C ALA A 41 -4.45 3.25 -20.60
N GLU A 42 -3.69 2.26 -20.13
CA GLU A 42 -4.22 1.01 -19.56
C GLU A 42 -5.19 1.31 -18.40
N ALA A 43 -6.43 0.84 -18.55
CA ALA A 43 -7.50 1.05 -17.59
C ALA A 43 -7.42 0.07 -16.39
N SER A 44 -8.04 0.44 -15.27
CA SER A 44 -8.13 -0.43 -14.09
C SER A 44 -8.79 -1.77 -14.44
N GLY A 45 -8.21 -2.88 -13.98
CA GLY A 45 -8.73 -4.23 -14.26
C GLY A 45 -8.39 -4.78 -15.65
N ARG A 46 -7.75 -3.99 -16.53
CA ARG A 46 -7.25 -4.44 -17.84
C ARG A 46 -5.73 -4.70 -17.76
N ARG A 47 -5.21 -5.46 -18.71
CA ARG A 47 -3.78 -5.78 -18.79
C ARG A 47 -3.26 -5.52 -20.20
N ASP A 48 -2.53 -4.44 -20.39
CA ASP A 48 -1.96 -4.11 -21.70
C ASP A 48 -0.60 -4.79 -21.88
N ILE A 49 -0.29 -5.15 -23.13
CA ILE A 49 0.99 -5.77 -23.51
C ILE A 49 1.54 -5.03 -24.72
N GLY A 50 2.73 -4.48 -24.56
CA GLY A 50 3.49 -3.92 -25.67
C GLY A 50 4.44 -4.97 -26.24
N MET A 51 4.47 -5.13 -27.56
CA MET A 51 5.35 -6.09 -28.25
C MET A 51 6.07 -5.43 -29.42
N TYR A 52 7.19 -6.03 -29.84
CA TYR A 52 7.92 -5.67 -31.07
C TYR A 52 8.44 -4.22 -31.14
N LEU A 53 8.60 -3.55 -30.00
CA LEU A 53 9.38 -2.30 -29.97
C LEU A 53 10.83 -2.62 -30.33
N ASP A 54 11.47 -1.80 -31.17
CA ASP A 54 12.83 -2.04 -31.69
C ASP A 54 13.90 -2.12 -30.57
N ALA A 55 13.86 -1.17 -29.63
CA ALA A 55 14.79 -1.08 -28.51
C ALA A 55 14.07 -1.15 -27.14
N PRO A 56 13.46 -2.30 -26.79
CA PRO A 56 12.58 -2.39 -25.62
C PRO A 56 13.34 -2.22 -24.30
N HIS A 57 14.57 -2.70 -24.25
CA HIS A 57 15.47 -2.54 -23.10
C HIS A 57 15.90 -1.08 -22.89
N VAL A 58 16.09 -0.30 -23.96
CA VAL A 58 16.38 1.13 -23.87
C VAL A 58 15.15 1.87 -23.34
N PHE A 59 13.97 1.59 -23.91
CA PHE A 59 12.71 2.20 -23.47
C PHE A 59 12.45 1.96 -21.97
N VAL A 60 12.57 0.72 -21.50
CA VAL A 60 12.40 0.38 -20.08
C VAL A 60 13.48 1.03 -19.21
N ALA A 61 14.73 1.13 -19.68
CA ALA A 61 15.80 1.80 -18.94
C ALA A 61 15.58 3.32 -18.80
N LEU A 62 14.91 3.95 -19.75
CA LEU A 62 14.51 5.36 -19.69
C LEU A 62 13.27 5.58 -18.82
N HIS A 63 12.38 4.59 -18.73
CA HIS A 63 11.13 4.64 -17.94
C HIS A 63 11.02 3.54 -16.87
N PRO A 64 12.03 3.36 -15.99
CA PRO A 64 12.15 2.18 -15.13
C PRO A 64 11.13 2.17 -13.99
N GLN A 65 10.45 3.28 -13.73
CA GLN A 65 9.40 3.38 -12.70
C GLN A 65 8.03 2.96 -13.22
N GLU A 66 7.82 3.04 -14.53
CA GLU A 66 6.50 2.83 -15.14
C GLU A 66 6.39 1.48 -15.83
N PHE A 67 7.50 0.97 -16.39
CA PHE A 67 7.49 -0.24 -17.21
C PHE A 67 8.54 -1.25 -16.77
N PHE A 68 8.35 -2.49 -17.19
CA PHE A 68 9.32 -3.57 -17.05
C PHE A 68 9.28 -4.48 -18.28
N ILE A 69 10.37 -5.22 -18.50
CA ILE A 69 10.40 -6.29 -19.50
C ILE A 69 9.67 -7.48 -18.91
N ASP A 70 8.62 -7.93 -19.59
CA ASP A 70 7.83 -9.09 -19.21
C ASP A 70 8.73 -10.34 -19.13
N PRO A 71 8.71 -11.13 -18.03
CA PRO A 71 9.53 -12.32 -17.86
C PRO A 71 9.03 -13.52 -18.69
N SER A 72 8.79 -13.29 -19.98
CA SER A 72 8.30 -14.25 -20.95
C SER A 72 9.33 -14.50 -22.04
N PHE A 73 9.30 -15.68 -22.62
CA PHE A 73 9.98 -16.00 -23.86
C PHE A 73 9.05 -15.75 -25.05
N THR A 74 9.59 -15.14 -26.11
CA THR A 74 8.89 -15.04 -27.39
C THR A 74 9.39 -16.13 -28.33
N TYR A 75 8.46 -16.77 -29.01
CA TYR A 75 8.68 -17.85 -29.95
C TYR A 75 8.09 -17.51 -31.30
N ARG A 76 8.73 -18.01 -32.37
CA ARG A 76 8.31 -17.85 -33.76
C ARG A 76 8.28 -19.20 -34.45
N LEU A 77 7.21 -19.44 -35.20
CA LEU A 77 7.14 -20.53 -36.18
C LEU A 77 7.11 -19.92 -37.57
N ARG A 78 8.02 -20.33 -38.44
CA ARG A 78 7.97 -19.97 -39.86
C ARG A 78 7.20 -21.03 -40.64
N PHE A 79 6.35 -20.61 -41.56
CA PHE A 79 5.52 -21.52 -42.36
C PHE A 79 6.20 -22.01 -43.65
N ASP A 80 7.31 -21.39 -44.04
CA ASP A 80 8.14 -21.81 -45.19
C ASP A 80 9.10 -22.97 -44.86
N GLU A 81 9.24 -23.30 -43.58
CA GLU A 81 10.04 -24.42 -43.10
C GLU A 81 9.13 -25.64 -42.84
N PRO A 82 9.57 -26.87 -43.19
CA PRO A 82 8.80 -28.08 -42.94
C PRO A 82 8.56 -28.28 -41.43
N GLY A 83 7.30 -28.21 -41.00
CA GLY A 83 6.89 -28.46 -39.62
C GLY A 83 7.00 -29.94 -39.22
N PRO A 84 7.70 -30.30 -38.12
CA PRO A 84 8.00 -31.70 -37.79
C PRO A 84 7.01 -32.41 -36.84
N TYR A 85 5.90 -31.79 -36.43
CA TYR A 85 4.98 -32.38 -35.45
C TYR A 85 3.51 -32.02 -35.72
N GLU A 86 2.71 -33.03 -36.05
CA GLU A 86 1.25 -32.95 -36.05
C GLU A 86 0.70 -33.45 -34.70
N PRO A 87 0.13 -32.56 -33.86
CA PRO A 87 -0.59 -32.99 -32.68
C PRO A 87 -1.67 -34.02 -33.06
N PRO A 88 -1.81 -35.13 -32.32
CA PRO A 88 -2.83 -36.12 -32.60
C PRO A 88 -4.22 -35.48 -32.48
N SER A 89 -5.16 -35.93 -33.32
CA SER A 89 -6.59 -35.61 -33.12
C SER A 89 -7.00 -36.04 -31.72
N VAL A 90 -7.76 -35.19 -31.02
CA VAL A 90 -8.33 -35.53 -29.71
C VAL A 90 -9.77 -36.03 -29.95
N PRO A 91 -10.06 -37.33 -29.80
CA PRO A 91 -11.40 -37.85 -30.07
C PRO A 91 -12.48 -37.18 -29.22
N GLY A 92 -13.62 -36.86 -29.84
CA GLY A 92 -14.76 -36.20 -29.17
C GLY A 92 -14.57 -34.71 -28.94
N LEU A 93 -13.57 -34.07 -29.55
CA LEU A 93 -13.40 -32.63 -29.55
C LEU A 93 -13.25 -32.11 -30.98
N SER A 94 -13.89 -30.97 -31.25
CA SER A 94 -13.76 -30.22 -32.50
C SER A 94 -13.25 -28.81 -32.22
N VAL A 95 -12.45 -28.25 -33.14
CA VAL A 95 -12.07 -26.83 -33.11
C VAL A 95 -12.82 -26.09 -34.21
N ARG A 96 -13.41 -24.94 -33.84
CA ARG A 96 -14.14 -24.07 -34.76
C ARG A 96 -13.96 -22.61 -34.38
N PRO A 97 -14.23 -21.67 -35.30
CA PRO A 97 -14.40 -20.27 -34.94
C PRO A 97 -15.53 -20.08 -33.91
N VAL A 98 -15.40 -19.03 -33.10
CA VAL A 98 -16.50 -18.50 -32.29
C VAL A 98 -17.69 -18.18 -33.20
N ASN A 99 -18.90 -18.64 -32.82
CA ASN A 99 -20.11 -18.46 -33.62
C ASN A 99 -21.33 -17.98 -32.82
N SER A 100 -21.17 -17.82 -31.50
CA SER A 100 -22.20 -17.28 -30.62
C SER A 100 -21.60 -16.42 -29.49
N ILE A 101 -22.41 -15.54 -28.90
CA ILE A 101 -22.01 -14.78 -27.71
C ILE A 101 -21.83 -15.70 -26.49
N GLU A 102 -22.52 -16.85 -26.49
CA GLU A 102 -22.35 -17.91 -25.50
C GLU A 102 -20.96 -18.53 -25.55
N ASP A 103 -20.36 -18.69 -26.73
CA ASP A 103 -18.96 -19.12 -26.84
C ASP A 103 -18.02 -18.12 -26.15
N CYS A 104 -18.26 -16.82 -26.36
CA CYS A 104 -17.50 -15.75 -25.74
C CYS A 104 -17.63 -15.78 -24.20
N ALA A 105 -18.83 -16.07 -23.68
CA ALA A 105 -19.02 -16.31 -22.25
C ALA A 105 -18.26 -17.55 -21.76
N GLY A 106 -18.26 -18.63 -22.55
CA GLY A 106 -17.49 -19.86 -22.28
C GLY A 106 -15.98 -19.62 -22.21
N ILE A 107 -15.43 -18.81 -23.12
CA ILE A 107 -14.04 -18.35 -23.08
C ILE A 107 -13.71 -17.68 -21.74
N ASN A 108 -14.58 -16.77 -21.28
CA ASN A 108 -14.36 -16.10 -20.00
C ASN A 108 -14.42 -17.03 -18.79
N GLN A 109 -15.27 -18.07 -18.82
CA GLN A 109 -15.26 -19.08 -17.77
C GLN A 109 -13.91 -19.78 -17.68
N ILE A 110 -13.32 -20.15 -18.83
CA ILE A 110 -12.00 -20.75 -18.89
C ILE A 110 -10.93 -19.76 -18.40
N TYR A 111 -10.96 -18.49 -18.83
CA TYR A 111 -10.03 -17.47 -18.34
C TYR A 111 -10.07 -17.35 -16.81
N LEU A 112 -11.26 -17.28 -16.21
CA LEU A 112 -11.40 -17.22 -14.76
C LEU A 112 -10.83 -18.46 -14.06
N GLN A 113 -11.10 -19.66 -14.58
CA GLN A 113 -10.54 -20.92 -14.05
C GLN A 113 -9.01 -20.97 -14.17
N CYS A 114 -8.45 -20.41 -15.25
CA CYS A 114 -7.02 -20.27 -15.47
C CYS A 114 -6.39 -19.07 -14.75
N ARG A 115 -7.16 -18.33 -13.91
CA ARG A 115 -6.72 -17.11 -13.21
C ARG A 115 -6.20 -16.01 -14.16
N MET A 116 -6.78 -15.94 -15.36
CA MET A 116 -6.53 -14.90 -16.36
C MET A 116 -7.52 -13.75 -16.18
N VAL A 117 -7.20 -12.59 -16.76
CA VAL A 117 -8.10 -11.43 -16.79
C VAL A 117 -9.25 -11.72 -17.76
N PRO A 118 -10.53 -11.64 -17.35
CA PRO A 118 -11.66 -11.85 -18.24
C PRO A 118 -11.76 -10.71 -19.26
N ALA A 119 -12.30 -11.02 -20.44
CA ALA A 119 -12.53 -10.07 -21.51
C ALA A 119 -13.95 -9.51 -21.49
N ASP A 120 -14.16 -8.35 -22.11
CA ASP A 120 -15.51 -7.90 -22.44
C ASP A 120 -16.13 -8.82 -23.51
N VAL A 121 -17.26 -9.43 -23.18
CA VAL A 121 -17.93 -10.45 -24.02
C VAL A 121 -18.46 -9.83 -25.32
N GLU A 122 -19.03 -8.62 -25.25
CA GLU A 122 -19.58 -7.93 -26.42
C GLU A 122 -18.45 -7.47 -27.35
N LEU A 123 -17.36 -6.96 -26.79
CA LEU A 123 -16.19 -6.59 -27.59
C LEU A 123 -15.56 -7.81 -28.27
N MET A 124 -15.40 -8.93 -27.55
CA MET A 124 -14.86 -10.16 -28.13
C MET A 124 -15.75 -10.70 -29.25
N TRP A 125 -17.07 -10.68 -29.04
CA TRP A 125 -18.05 -11.02 -30.07
C TRP A 125 -17.91 -10.11 -31.30
N ASN A 126 -17.88 -8.80 -31.10
CA ASN A 126 -17.72 -7.83 -32.18
C ASN A 126 -16.41 -8.03 -32.94
N ASN A 127 -15.29 -8.23 -32.23
CA ASN A 127 -13.99 -8.52 -32.83
C ASN A 127 -14.06 -9.78 -33.71
N SER A 128 -14.64 -10.88 -33.19
CA SER A 128 -14.74 -12.13 -33.96
C SER A 128 -15.60 -12.04 -35.23
N HIS A 129 -16.51 -11.08 -35.32
CA HIS A 129 -17.47 -10.95 -36.43
C HIS A 129 -17.13 -9.81 -37.40
N SER A 130 -16.56 -8.74 -36.89
CA SER A 130 -16.42 -7.47 -37.62
C SER A 130 -14.97 -7.16 -37.99
N GLU A 131 -14.00 -7.76 -37.29
CA GLU A 131 -12.59 -7.47 -37.48
C GLU A 131 -11.89 -8.64 -38.22
N PRO A 132 -11.58 -8.52 -39.51
CA PRO A 132 -11.10 -9.64 -40.32
C PRO A 132 -9.72 -10.16 -39.88
N HIS A 133 -8.90 -9.30 -39.27
CA HIS A 133 -7.59 -9.67 -38.71
C HIS A 133 -7.69 -10.47 -37.41
N MET A 134 -8.86 -10.52 -36.77
CA MET A 134 -9.08 -11.24 -35.52
C MET A 134 -9.53 -12.68 -35.79
N VAL A 135 -8.90 -13.64 -35.13
CA VAL A 135 -9.25 -15.06 -35.20
C VAL A 135 -9.50 -15.59 -33.80
N TYR A 136 -10.74 -15.89 -33.46
CA TYR A 136 -11.08 -16.54 -32.20
C TYR A 136 -11.50 -17.98 -32.46
N LEU A 137 -10.70 -18.94 -31.99
CA LEU A 137 -11.01 -20.36 -32.08
C LEU A 137 -11.39 -20.90 -30.70
N VAL A 138 -12.37 -21.80 -30.69
CA VAL A 138 -12.78 -22.56 -29.51
C VAL A 138 -12.69 -24.05 -29.80
N ALA A 139 -12.22 -24.81 -28.81
CA ALA A 139 -12.36 -26.26 -28.78
C ALA A 139 -13.66 -26.59 -28.06
N THR A 140 -14.51 -27.40 -28.67
CA THR A 140 -15.79 -27.82 -28.12
C THR A 140 -15.85 -29.32 -27.94
N ASP A 141 -16.49 -29.77 -26.87
CA ASP A 141 -16.83 -31.18 -26.71
C ASP A 141 -17.99 -31.56 -27.63
N ASP A 142 -17.80 -32.61 -28.44
CA ASP A 142 -18.74 -32.98 -29.50
C ASP A 142 -20.07 -33.52 -28.95
N GLU A 143 -20.09 -34.04 -27.71
CA GLU A 143 -21.31 -34.59 -27.09
C GLU A 143 -22.13 -33.50 -26.41
N THR A 144 -21.47 -32.58 -25.70
CA THR A 144 -22.13 -31.56 -24.87
C THR A 144 -22.22 -30.19 -25.53
N GLY A 145 -21.41 -29.93 -26.56
CA GLY A 145 -21.27 -28.61 -27.19
C GLY A 145 -20.51 -27.58 -26.32
N GLN A 146 -20.05 -27.97 -25.13
CA GLN A 146 -19.39 -27.07 -24.19
C GLN A 146 -18.02 -26.62 -24.74
N VAL A 147 -17.70 -25.34 -24.59
CA VAL A 147 -16.36 -24.80 -24.85
C VAL A 147 -15.40 -25.28 -23.75
N VAL A 148 -14.34 -25.98 -24.16
CA VAL A 148 -13.33 -26.59 -23.26
C VAL A 148 -11.93 -26.01 -23.46
N GLY A 149 -11.75 -25.14 -24.46
CA GLY A 149 -10.48 -24.45 -24.71
C GLY A 149 -10.65 -23.34 -25.73
N THR A 150 -9.68 -22.44 -25.78
CA THR A 150 -9.69 -21.28 -26.67
C THR A 150 -8.27 -20.84 -27.05
N VAL A 151 -8.16 -20.23 -28.23
CA VAL A 151 -6.97 -19.51 -28.66
C VAL A 151 -7.39 -18.31 -29.51
N THR A 152 -6.69 -17.19 -29.35
CA THR A 152 -6.87 -15.98 -30.15
C THR A 152 -5.68 -15.81 -31.09
N GLY A 153 -5.93 -15.47 -32.34
CA GLY A 153 -4.93 -15.10 -33.33
C GLY A 153 -5.16 -13.71 -33.88
N ILE A 154 -4.07 -13.06 -34.30
CA ILE A 154 -4.10 -11.75 -34.96
C ILE A 154 -3.28 -11.81 -36.24
N ASP A 155 -3.90 -11.46 -37.36
CA ASP A 155 -3.28 -11.30 -38.67
C ASP A 155 -2.63 -9.91 -38.78
N HIS A 156 -1.31 -9.83 -38.66
CA HIS A 156 -0.60 -8.54 -38.64
C HIS A 156 -0.66 -7.84 -39.99
N ALA A 157 -0.60 -8.60 -41.08
CA ALA A 157 -0.67 -8.05 -42.42
C ALA A 157 -2.07 -7.49 -42.75
N GLN A 158 -3.15 -8.05 -42.22
CA GLN A 158 -4.47 -7.42 -42.33
C GLN A 158 -4.65 -6.23 -41.37
N LEU A 159 -4.13 -6.32 -40.15
CA LEU A 159 -4.31 -5.26 -39.15
C LEU A 159 -3.54 -3.99 -39.50
N PHE A 160 -2.28 -4.10 -39.92
CA PHE A 160 -1.42 -2.94 -40.12
C PHE A 160 -0.48 -3.00 -41.33
N GLY A 161 -0.67 -3.95 -42.24
CA GLY A 161 0.16 -4.07 -43.43
C GLY A 161 1.59 -4.51 -43.11
N ASP A 162 1.74 -5.43 -42.15
CA ASP A 162 3.03 -5.95 -41.72
C ASP A 162 3.94 -6.40 -42.87
N HIS A 163 5.12 -5.79 -42.97
CA HIS A 163 6.11 -6.09 -44.01
C HIS A 163 6.66 -7.51 -43.91
N ASP A 164 6.70 -8.08 -42.69
CA ASP A 164 7.11 -9.46 -42.46
C ASP A 164 6.01 -10.46 -42.87
N ASN A 165 4.79 -10.01 -43.18
CA ASN A 165 3.62 -10.82 -43.47
C ASN A 165 3.29 -11.83 -42.35
N GLY A 166 3.43 -11.38 -41.10
CA GLY A 166 3.31 -12.21 -39.92
C GLY A 166 1.90 -12.33 -39.33
N SER A 167 1.83 -13.11 -38.26
CA SER A 167 0.70 -13.22 -37.36
C SER A 167 1.17 -13.50 -35.92
N SER A 168 0.25 -13.49 -34.97
CA SER A 168 0.55 -13.85 -33.59
C SER A 168 -0.58 -14.62 -32.90
N LEU A 169 -0.21 -15.47 -31.95
CA LEU A 169 -1.07 -16.24 -31.07
C LEU A 169 -1.10 -15.63 -29.67
N TRP A 170 -2.32 -15.48 -29.12
CA TRP A 170 -2.61 -14.94 -27.81
C TRP A 170 -3.65 -15.78 -27.07
N CYS A 171 -3.62 -15.69 -25.74
CA CYS A 171 -4.62 -16.26 -24.83
C CYS A 171 -5.00 -17.73 -25.11
N LEU A 172 -3.99 -18.58 -25.29
CA LEU A 172 -4.21 -20.03 -25.28
C LEU A 172 -4.60 -20.48 -23.87
N ALA A 173 -5.83 -20.96 -23.71
CA ALA A 173 -6.35 -21.45 -22.44
C ALA A 173 -7.19 -22.72 -22.65
N VAL A 174 -7.09 -23.65 -21.70
CA VAL A 174 -7.84 -24.92 -21.70
C VAL A 174 -8.44 -25.08 -20.31
N ASP A 175 -9.69 -25.55 -20.25
CA ASP A 175 -10.37 -25.81 -18.99
C ASP A 175 -9.49 -26.75 -18.11
N PRO A 176 -9.03 -26.29 -16.93
CA PRO A 176 -8.13 -27.08 -16.10
C PRO A 176 -8.81 -28.30 -15.47
N THR A 177 -10.14 -28.38 -15.51
CA THR A 177 -10.91 -29.55 -15.03
C THR A 177 -11.03 -30.65 -16.08
N LEU A 178 -10.63 -30.37 -17.33
CA LEU A 178 -10.71 -31.33 -18.42
C LEU A 178 -9.65 -32.43 -18.28
N SER A 179 -10.10 -33.68 -18.15
CA SER A 179 -9.23 -34.86 -18.04
C SER A 179 -8.60 -35.32 -19.37
N ARG A 180 -8.74 -34.55 -20.47
CA ARG A 180 -8.29 -34.92 -21.82
C ARG A 180 -7.03 -34.11 -22.20
N PRO A 181 -5.83 -34.73 -22.23
CA PRO A 181 -4.62 -34.03 -22.66
C PRO A 181 -4.62 -33.75 -24.17
N GLY A 182 -3.92 -32.70 -24.61
CA GLY A 182 -3.68 -32.42 -26.03
C GLY A 182 -4.52 -31.29 -26.65
N VAL A 183 -5.52 -30.77 -25.94
CA VAL A 183 -6.40 -29.68 -26.45
C VAL A 183 -5.62 -28.42 -26.83
N GLY A 184 -4.63 -28.03 -26.01
CA GLY A 184 -3.79 -26.87 -26.32
C GLY A 184 -3.04 -27.03 -27.64
N GLY A 185 -2.49 -28.21 -27.90
CA GLY A 185 -1.82 -28.50 -29.18
C GLY A 185 -2.78 -28.51 -30.37
N LEU A 186 -3.99 -29.05 -30.19
CA LEU A 186 -5.03 -29.03 -31.21
C LEU A 186 -5.42 -27.59 -31.59
N LEU A 187 -5.62 -26.71 -30.61
CA LEU A 187 -5.94 -25.29 -30.83
C LEU A 187 -4.82 -24.55 -31.56
N VAL A 188 -3.57 -24.71 -31.11
CA VAL A 188 -2.40 -24.08 -31.75
C VAL A 188 -2.28 -24.55 -33.20
N ARG A 189 -2.45 -25.85 -33.47
CA ARG A 189 -2.41 -26.40 -34.82
C ARG A 189 -3.50 -25.79 -35.71
N SER A 190 -4.74 -25.75 -35.25
CA SER A 190 -5.84 -25.17 -36.02
C SER A 190 -5.60 -23.69 -36.35
N LEU A 191 -4.95 -22.95 -35.44
CA LEU A 191 -4.58 -21.56 -35.71
C LEU A 191 -3.41 -21.43 -36.71
N ILE A 192 -2.44 -22.34 -36.67
CA ILE A 192 -1.37 -22.43 -37.68
C ILE A 192 -1.97 -22.68 -39.07
N GLU A 193 -2.86 -23.67 -39.19
CA GLU A 193 -3.54 -24.02 -40.44
C GLU A 193 -4.36 -22.83 -40.99
N GLU A 194 -5.00 -22.06 -40.11
CA GLU A 194 -5.69 -20.82 -40.46
C GLU A 194 -4.76 -19.80 -41.10
N PHE A 195 -3.62 -19.49 -40.47
CA PHE A 195 -2.71 -18.47 -40.98
C PHE A 195 -1.91 -18.93 -42.21
N ILE A 196 -1.63 -20.23 -42.35
CA ILE A 196 -1.11 -20.80 -43.60
C ILE A 196 -2.12 -20.60 -44.73
N ARG A 197 -3.41 -20.87 -44.48
CA ARG A 197 -4.47 -20.67 -45.49
C ARG A 197 -4.64 -19.20 -45.89
N ARG A 198 -4.42 -18.28 -44.95
CA ARG A 198 -4.37 -16.83 -45.20
C ARG A 198 -3.08 -16.37 -45.89
N GLY A 199 -2.13 -17.28 -46.15
CA GLY A 199 -0.88 -16.98 -46.83
C GLY A 199 0.05 -16.10 -46.01
N ARG A 200 0.04 -16.24 -44.68
CA ARG A 200 1.03 -15.60 -43.79
C ARG A 200 2.37 -16.33 -43.89
N SER A 201 3.45 -15.69 -43.46
CA SER A 201 4.81 -16.25 -43.52
C SER A 201 5.25 -16.89 -42.20
N GLN A 202 4.74 -16.39 -41.07
CA GLN A 202 5.17 -16.77 -39.72
C GLN A 202 4.08 -16.49 -38.67
N MET A 203 4.19 -17.12 -37.51
CA MET A 203 3.36 -16.83 -36.33
C MET A 203 4.21 -16.76 -35.06
N ASP A 204 4.02 -15.68 -34.30
CA ASP A 204 4.70 -15.45 -33.02
C ASP A 204 3.80 -15.72 -31.82
N LEU A 205 4.40 -16.03 -30.66
CA LEU A 205 3.71 -16.11 -29.38
C LEU A 205 4.62 -15.72 -28.23
N SER A 206 4.04 -15.31 -27.10
CA SER A 206 4.76 -15.06 -25.85
C SER A 206 4.27 -16.01 -24.75
N VAL A 207 5.19 -16.54 -23.95
CA VAL A 207 4.91 -17.48 -22.85
C VAL A 207 5.79 -17.18 -21.64
N LEU A 208 5.20 -17.13 -20.44
CA LEU A 208 5.96 -16.95 -19.18
C LEU A 208 7.04 -18.03 -19.03
N HIS A 209 8.21 -17.64 -18.50
CA HIS A 209 9.38 -18.51 -18.45
C HIS A 209 9.17 -19.79 -17.61
N ASP A 210 8.20 -19.80 -16.70
CA ASP A 210 7.90 -20.88 -15.76
C ASP A 210 6.78 -21.82 -16.24
N ASN A 211 6.23 -21.58 -17.43
CA ASN A 211 5.23 -22.46 -18.04
C ASN A 211 5.89 -23.59 -18.86
N GLU A 212 6.54 -24.52 -18.16
CA GLU A 212 7.27 -25.64 -18.76
C GLU A 212 6.41 -26.46 -19.73
N GLY A 213 5.13 -26.68 -19.41
CA GLY A 213 4.20 -27.45 -20.24
C GLY A 213 3.91 -26.80 -21.59
N ALA A 214 3.66 -25.48 -21.60
CA ALA A 214 3.43 -24.73 -22.83
C ALA A 214 4.74 -24.60 -23.64
N ILE A 215 5.87 -24.32 -22.98
CA ILE A 215 7.18 -24.25 -23.64
C ILE A 215 7.50 -25.57 -24.37
N ALA A 216 7.33 -26.71 -23.69
CA ALA A 216 7.56 -28.02 -24.28
C ALA A 216 6.57 -28.36 -25.42
N LEU A 217 5.36 -27.79 -25.42
CA LEU A 217 4.43 -27.89 -26.54
C LEU A 217 4.96 -27.10 -27.75
N TYR A 218 5.31 -25.83 -27.56
CA TYR A 218 5.76 -24.96 -28.64
C TYR A 218 7.06 -25.45 -29.28
N GLU A 219 8.06 -25.82 -28.48
CA GLU A 219 9.33 -26.36 -28.98
C GLU A 219 9.11 -27.65 -29.80
N ARG A 220 8.21 -28.55 -29.37
CA ARG A 220 7.84 -29.75 -30.15
C ARG A 220 7.12 -29.42 -31.46
N MET A 221 6.32 -28.35 -31.49
CA MET A 221 5.63 -27.87 -32.68
C MET A 221 6.55 -27.12 -33.66
N GLY A 222 7.85 -27.00 -33.36
CA GLY A 222 8.83 -26.38 -34.23
C GLY A 222 8.98 -24.86 -34.03
N PHE A 223 8.39 -24.30 -32.97
CA PHE A 223 8.63 -22.90 -32.64
C PHE A 223 10.06 -22.72 -32.13
N VAL A 224 10.73 -21.66 -32.59
CA VAL A 224 12.08 -21.27 -32.16
C VAL A 224 12.04 -19.95 -31.40
N ARG A 225 12.93 -19.78 -30.41
CA ARG A 225 13.00 -18.54 -29.63
C ARG A 225 13.50 -17.38 -30.48
N VAL A 226 12.86 -16.22 -30.33
CA VAL A 226 13.27 -14.96 -30.97
C VAL A 226 13.49 -13.88 -29.92
N PRO A 227 14.38 -12.90 -30.16
CA PRO A 227 14.74 -11.88 -29.18
C PRO A 227 13.70 -10.74 -29.07
N ALA A 228 12.45 -10.99 -29.42
CA ALA A 228 11.37 -10.03 -29.20
C ALA A 228 10.95 -10.05 -27.73
N LEU A 229 10.83 -8.88 -27.11
CA LEU A 229 10.54 -8.73 -25.69
C LEU A 229 9.20 -8.02 -25.49
N GLY A 230 8.40 -8.54 -24.56
CA GLY A 230 7.18 -7.88 -24.10
C GLY A 230 7.49 -6.78 -23.10
N ILE A 231 6.75 -5.68 -23.18
CA ILE A 231 6.79 -4.58 -22.21
C ILE A 231 5.41 -4.46 -21.57
N LYS A 232 5.38 -4.36 -20.24
CA LYS A 232 4.15 -4.17 -19.46
C LYS A 232 4.34 -3.04 -18.45
N ARG A 233 3.22 -2.47 -17.99
CA ARG A 233 3.23 -1.48 -16.91
C ARG A 233 3.43 -2.12 -15.54
N LYS A 234 4.17 -1.41 -14.69
CA LYS A 234 4.23 -1.67 -13.25
C LYS A 234 2.92 -1.22 -12.61
N ASN A 235 2.08 -2.17 -12.25
CA ASN A 235 0.78 -1.96 -11.62
C ASN A 235 0.46 -3.15 -10.69
N ALA A 236 -0.61 -3.06 -9.91
CA ALA A 236 -1.02 -4.13 -8.97
C ALA A 236 -1.29 -5.48 -9.67
N ILE A 237 -1.78 -5.46 -10.91
CA ILE A 237 -2.11 -6.67 -11.68
C ILE A 237 -0.85 -7.43 -12.11
N ASN A 238 0.22 -6.70 -12.42
CA ASN A 238 1.51 -7.24 -12.88
C ASN A 238 2.54 -7.38 -11.75
N GLU A 239 2.19 -7.01 -10.51
CA GLU A 239 3.09 -6.93 -9.37
C GLU A 239 3.95 -8.19 -9.20
N ARG A 240 3.32 -9.37 -9.29
CA ARG A 240 4.01 -10.67 -9.17
C ARG A 240 5.11 -10.92 -10.22
N LEU A 241 5.08 -10.17 -11.33
CA LEU A 241 6.04 -10.32 -12.43
C LEU A 241 7.27 -9.41 -12.29
N PHE A 242 7.20 -8.34 -11.49
CA PHE A 242 8.30 -7.37 -11.36
C PHE A 242 8.72 -7.07 -9.92
N ALA A 243 7.85 -7.36 -8.94
CA ALA A 243 8.18 -7.27 -7.53
C ALA A 243 8.63 -8.66 -7.04
N PRO A 244 9.67 -8.75 -6.20
CA PRO A 244 10.01 -9.99 -5.53
C PRO A 244 8.81 -10.41 -4.65
N VAL A 245 8.27 -11.60 -4.92
CA VAL A 245 7.21 -12.19 -4.10
C VAL A 245 7.78 -12.44 -2.71
N MET A 246 7.44 -11.59 -1.73
CA MET A 246 7.60 -11.97 -0.33
C MET A 246 6.55 -13.05 -0.02
N ALA A 247 6.95 -14.11 0.68
CA ALA A 247 6.00 -15.09 1.17
C ALA A 247 4.99 -14.40 2.08
N GLU A 248 3.69 -14.54 1.79
CA GLU A 248 2.60 -13.91 2.53
C GLU A 248 2.66 -14.25 4.04
N GLU A 249 3.26 -15.39 4.38
CA GLU A 249 3.53 -15.82 5.76
C GLU A 249 4.51 -14.91 6.53
N GLU A 250 5.47 -14.26 5.87
CA GLU A 250 6.42 -13.34 6.51
C GLU A 250 5.76 -11.99 6.82
N LEU A 251 4.93 -11.49 5.90
CA LEU A 251 4.18 -10.24 6.08
C LEU A 251 3.07 -10.38 7.14
N ALA A 252 2.47 -11.57 7.27
CA ALA A 252 1.45 -11.85 8.28
C ALA A 252 1.99 -11.81 9.72
N GLN A 253 3.30 -11.94 9.92
CA GLN A 253 3.94 -11.88 11.24
C GLN A 253 4.31 -10.47 11.69
N LEU A 254 4.20 -9.48 10.79
CA LEU A 254 4.50 -8.09 11.12
C LEU A 254 3.46 -7.52 12.11
N ASN A 255 3.95 -6.68 13.03
CA ASN A 255 3.05 -5.87 13.84
C ASN A 255 2.30 -4.86 12.96
N PRO A 256 1.13 -4.32 13.41
CA PRO A 256 0.32 -3.42 12.60
C PRO A 256 1.07 -2.17 12.11
N TYR A 257 1.97 -1.62 12.94
CA TYR A 257 2.73 -0.41 12.60
C TYR A 257 3.77 -0.63 11.50
N ALA A 258 4.44 -1.78 11.48
CA ALA A 258 5.34 -2.16 10.40
C ALA A 258 4.58 -2.61 9.14
N ARG A 259 3.43 -3.27 9.32
CA ARG A 259 2.62 -3.80 8.22
C ARG A 259 2.14 -2.70 7.27
N ILE A 260 1.59 -1.60 7.81
CA ILE A 260 1.11 -0.47 6.98
C ILE A 260 2.23 0.17 6.14
N ILE A 261 3.48 0.14 6.61
CA ILE A 261 4.64 0.66 5.89
C ILE A 261 5.05 -0.32 4.79
N ALA A 262 5.06 -1.63 5.11
CA ALA A 262 5.36 -2.68 4.15
C ALA A 262 4.34 -2.70 3.00
N ASP A 263 3.04 -2.64 3.30
CA ASP A 263 1.97 -2.65 2.29
C ASP A 263 2.08 -1.43 1.35
N GLU A 264 2.32 -0.23 1.89
CA GLU A 264 2.54 0.98 1.08
C GLU A 264 3.82 0.88 0.21
N ALA A 265 4.91 0.32 0.75
CA ALA A 265 6.15 0.13 0.02
C ALA A 265 5.97 -0.87 -1.15
N ILE A 266 5.32 -2.00 -0.88
CA ILE A 266 5.01 -3.05 -1.85
C ILE A 266 4.15 -2.49 -2.99
N MET A 267 3.11 -1.72 -2.67
CA MET A 267 2.24 -1.08 -3.67
C MET A 267 3.01 -0.18 -4.65
N ARG A 268 4.17 0.35 -4.24
CA ARG A 268 5.03 1.21 -5.05
C ARG A 268 6.19 0.48 -5.73
N GLY A 269 6.23 -0.86 -5.65
CA GLY A 269 7.34 -1.65 -6.18
C GLY A 269 8.65 -1.46 -5.41
N ILE A 270 8.59 -0.99 -4.16
CA ILE A 270 9.75 -0.95 -3.26
C ILE A 270 9.89 -2.35 -2.67
N ALA A 271 11.06 -2.97 -2.86
CA ALA A 271 11.34 -4.28 -2.30
C ALA A 271 11.39 -4.19 -0.77
N VAL A 272 10.57 -4.99 -0.10
CA VAL A 272 10.57 -5.14 1.35
C VAL A 272 11.37 -6.39 1.69
N HIS A 273 12.21 -6.31 2.72
CA HIS A 273 12.86 -7.46 3.32
C HIS A 273 12.69 -7.37 4.83
N VAL A 274 11.99 -8.34 5.42
CA VAL A 274 11.70 -8.38 6.85
C VAL A 274 12.96 -8.86 7.57
N LEU A 275 13.56 -8.00 8.39
CA LEU A 275 14.76 -8.33 9.17
C LEU A 275 14.39 -8.95 10.52
N ASP A 276 13.34 -8.43 11.16
CA ASP A 276 12.76 -8.98 12.39
C ASP A 276 11.29 -8.54 12.48
N ALA A 277 10.39 -9.49 12.25
CA ALA A 277 8.95 -9.23 12.22
C ALA A 277 8.40 -8.77 13.59
N LYS A 278 8.89 -9.36 14.69
CA LYS A 278 8.43 -9.04 16.04
C LYS A 278 8.95 -7.67 16.50
N GLY A 279 10.20 -7.36 16.17
CA GLY A 279 10.80 -6.07 16.46
C GLY A 279 10.37 -4.93 15.54
N GLY A 280 9.62 -5.25 14.46
CA GLY A 280 9.14 -4.29 13.47
C GLY A 280 10.24 -3.78 12.52
N TYR A 281 11.33 -4.54 12.34
CA TYR A 281 12.46 -4.15 11.51
C TYR A 281 12.26 -4.57 10.05
N LEU A 282 12.35 -3.58 9.14
CA LEU A 282 12.23 -3.76 7.70
C LEU A 282 13.46 -3.17 7.01
N LYS A 283 13.89 -3.77 5.92
CA LYS A 283 14.80 -3.16 4.94
C LYS A 283 14.02 -2.89 3.67
N LEU A 284 13.84 -1.62 3.34
CA LEU A 284 13.16 -1.15 2.14
C LEU A 284 14.20 -0.84 1.07
N THR A 285 14.05 -1.34 -0.15
CA THR A 285 15.03 -1.15 -1.23
C THR A 285 14.37 -0.76 -2.55
N HIS A 286 14.81 0.34 -3.14
CA HIS A 286 14.33 0.80 -4.43
C HIS A 286 15.40 1.62 -5.17
N GLY A 287 15.58 1.36 -6.47
CA GLY A 287 16.50 2.14 -7.33
C GLY A 287 17.96 2.18 -6.84
N GLY A 288 18.44 1.11 -6.18
CA GLY A 288 19.78 1.04 -5.58
C GLY A 288 19.93 1.73 -4.22
N THR A 289 18.87 2.39 -3.72
CA THR A 289 18.83 2.93 -2.35
C THR A 289 18.18 1.91 -1.42
N SER A 290 18.79 1.66 -0.28
CA SER A 290 18.19 0.87 0.81
C SER A 290 18.10 1.72 2.06
N VAL A 291 16.98 1.59 2.79
CA VAL A 291 16.79 2.21 4.10
C VAL A 291 16.27 1.15 5.06
N VAL A 292 16.93 0.99 6.21
CA VAL A 292 16.40 0.19 7.31
C VAL A 292 15.44 1.04 8.15
N THR A 293 14.29 0.46 8.48
CA THR A 293 13.32 1.06 9.39
C THR A 293 13.03 0.13 10.55
N ARG A 294 12.63 0.72 11.67
CA ARG A 294 11.96 0.05 12.79
C ARG A 294 10.62 0.76 12.97
N GLU A 295 9.58 0.21 12.35
CA GLU A 295 8.29 0.90 12.17
C GLU A 295 8.53 2.29 11.53
N SER A 296 8.11 3.39 12.17
CA SER A 296 8.29 4.77 11.68
C SER A 296 9.66 5.38 11.97
N LEU A 297 10.52 4.70 12.72
CA LEU A 297 11.91 5.10 12.91
C LEU A 297 12.73 4.67 11.69
N SER A 298 13.55 5.56 11.13
CA SER A 298 14.41 5.26 9.98
C SER A 298 15.82 5.77 10.18
N GLU A 299 16.74 5.37 9.30
CA GLU A 299 18.11 5.88 9.24
C GLU A 299 18.20 7.41 9.04
N LEU A 300 17.13 8.08 8.60
CA LEU A 300 17.08 9.54 8.50
C LEU A 300 17.02 10.22 9.89
N THR A 301 16.56 9.51 10.92
CA THR A 301 16.60 9.97 12.30
C THR A 301 17.99 9.70 12.87
N ASN A 302 18.84 10.73 12.91
CA ASN A 302 20.19 10.59 13.42
C ASN A 302 20.23 10.38 14.96
N ALA A 303 21.38 9.91 15.46
CA ALA A 303 21.56 9.61 16.89
C ALA A 303 21.39 10.83 17.81
N ILE A 304 21.67 12.05 17.34
CA ILE A 304 21.49 13.28 18.11
C ILE A 304 20.00 13.59 18.28
N ALA A 305 19.21 13.50 17.22
CA ALA A 305 17.76 13.67 17.25
C ALA A 305 17.11 12.64 18.19
N MET A 306 17.48 11.37 18.06
CA MET A 306 17.00 10.30 18.95
C MET A 306 17.37 10.59 20.41
N SER A 307 18.63 10.95 20.70
CA SER A 307 19.06 11.28 22.07
C SER A 307 18.36 12.51 22.65
N ARG A 308 17.97 13.48 21.81
CA ARG A 308 17.20 14.66 22.24
C ARG A 308 15.77 14.29 22.61
N CYS A 309 15.13 13.38 21.85
CA CYS A 309 13.79 12.87 22.14
C CYS A 309 13.74 12.00 23.39
N ASP A 310 14.73 11.11 23.59
CA ASP A 310 14.80 10.20 24.74
C ASP A 310 14.87 10.94 26.10
N ASP A 311 15.66 12.02 26.18
CA ASP A 311 15.80 12.82 27.39
C ASP A 311 14.86 14.03 27.39
N LYS A 312 13.75 13.92 28.11
CA LYS A 312 12.71 14.97 28.20
C LYS A 312 13.26 16.32 28.68
N ARG A 313 14.35 16.34 29.46
CA ARG A 313 15.00 17.59 29.90
C ARG A 313 15.71 18.28 28.74
N VAL A 314 16.36 17.50 27.88
CA VAL A 314 17.05 17.99 26.68
C VAL A 314 16.02 18.49 25.67
N ALA A 315 15.01 17.69 25.35
CA ALA A 315 13.91 18.10 24.47
C ALA A 315 13.30 19.42 24.94
N ARG A 316 12.94 19.52 26.22
CA ARG A 316 12.37 20.73 26.82
C ARG A 316 13.26 21.95 26.65
N ARG A 317 14.57 21.86 26.92
CA ARG A 317 15.50 22.99 26.74
C ARG A 317 15.62 23.41 25.28
N VAL A 318 15.82 22.46 24.36
CA VAL A 318 15.96 22.73 22.92
C VAL A 318 14.71 23.42 22.36
N VAL A 319 13.53 22.95 22.77
CA VAL A 319 12.25 23.52 22.33
C VAL A 319 12.00 24.89 22.97
N ALA A 320 12.32 25.07 24.26
CA ALA A 320 12.20 26.36 24.93
C ALA A 320 13.13 27.43 24.31
N ASP A 321 14.37 27.06 23.98
CA ASP A 321 15.35 27.94 23.34
C ASP A 321 14.90 28.37 21.93
N ALA A 322 14.04 27.57 21.28
CA ALA A 322 13.38 27.91 20.01
C ALA A 322 12.15 28.84 20.18
N GLY A 323 11.85 29.31 21.40
CA GLY A 323 10.75 30.22 21.69
C GLY A 323 9.38 29.54 21.84
N ILE A 324 9.35 28.22 21.98
CA ILE A 324 8.12 27.44 22.07
C ILE A 324 7.76 27.28 23.56
N ARG A 325 6.49 27.51 23.90
CA ARG A 325 5.99 27.38 25.28
C ARG A 325 6.08 25.93 25.75
N VAL A 326 6.89 25.70 26.78
CA VAL A 326 6.98 24.44 27.53
C VAL A 326 6.52 24.68 28.97
N PRO A 327 5.90 23.71 29.67
CA PRO A 327 5.55 23.82 31.09
C PRO A 327 6.72 24.29 31.93
N GLU A 328 6.45 25.12 32.94
CA GLU A 328 7.42 25.43 33.98
C GLU A 328 7.82 24.12 34.67
N GLY A 329 9.12 23.86 34.81
CA GLY A 329 9.58 22.59 35.34
C GLY A 329 11.05 22.59 35.68
N ARG A 330 11.42 21.64 36.55
CA ARG A 330 12.76 21.47 37.13
C ARG A 330 13.10 20.00 37.33
N THR A 331 14.38 19.67 37.25
CA THR A 331 14.86 18.37 37.73
C THR A 331 14.68 18.29 39.23
N ALA A 332 14.17 17.15 39.70
CA ALA A 332 13.97 16.86 41.11
C ALA A 332 15.30 16.87 41.85
N THR A 333 15.30 17.44 43.04
CA THR A 333 16.46 17.44 43.94
C THR A 333 16.26 16.48 45.10
N PHE A 334 15.04 15.99 45.32
CA PHE A 334 14.61 15.22 46.49
C PHE A 334 14.85 16.01 47.79
N THR A 335 14.66 17.33 47.71
CA THR A 335 14.82 18.27 48.84
C THR A 335 13.58 19.16 48.99
N ASP A 336 13.57 19.98 50.05
CA ASP A 336 12.50 20.96 50.32
C ASP A 336 12.20 21.89 49.13
N GLU A 337 13.16 22.10 48.23
CA GLU A 337 12.98 22.91 47.03
C GLU A 337 11.93 22.33 46.06
N ASP A 338 11.72 21.01 46.06
CA ASP A 338 10.69 20.37 45.23
C ASP A 338 9.28 20.62 45.81
N HIS A 339 9.15 20.67 47.14
CA HIS A 339 7.90 21.07 47.80
C HIS A 339 7.62 22.56 47.65
N GLU A 340 8.65 23.42 47.63
CA GLU A 340 8.50 24.83 47.30
C GLU A 340 7.98 25.02 45.88
N PHE A 341 8.52 24.25 44.93
CA PHE A 341 8.03 24.24 43.56
C PHE A 341 6.54 23.85 43.50
N LEU A 342 6.14 22.76 44.17
CA LEU A 342 4.74 22.35 44.27
C LEU A 342 3.84 23.45 44.84
N ARG A 343 4.24 24.10 45.95
CA ARG A 343 3.45 25.19 46.55
C ARG A 343 3.27 26.37 45.61
N ARG A 344 4.28 26.67 44.78
CA ARG A 344 4.26 27.80 43.85
C ARG A 344 3.35 27.56 42.65
N VAL A 345 3.40 26.36 42.05
CA VAL A 345 2.61 26.04 40.84
C VAL A 345 1.26 25.37 41.15
N GLY A 346 1.05 24.95 42.41
CA GLY A 346 -0.20 24.37 42.91
C GLY A 346 -0.42 22.90 42.56
N SER A 347 -0.18 22.50 41.31
CA SER A 347 -0.27 21.11 40.86
C SER A 347 0.86 20.74 39.91
N VAL A 348 1.47 19.58 40.16
CA VAL A 348 2.61 19.10 39.37
C VAL A 348 2.37 17.75 38.71
N VAL A 349 3.10 17.53 37.63
CA VAL A 349 3.34 16.23 37.01
C VAL A 349 4.76 15.81 37.37
N VAL A 350 4.89 14.59 37.89
CA VAL A 350 6.19 13.96 38.19
C VAL A 350 6.42 12.86 37.17
N LYS A 351 7.52 12.94 36.43
CA LYS A 351 7.85 11.95 35.39
C LYS A 351 9.35 11.66 35.36
N PRO A 352 9.78 10.42 35.03
CA PRO A 352 11.19 10.14 34.80
C PRO A 352 11.68 10.93 33.57
N ALA A 353 12.94 11.37 33.60
CA ALA A 353 13.55 12.12 32.50
C ALA A 353 13.63 11.29 31.21
N ARG A 354 13.73 9.97 31.34
CA ARG A 354 13.77 8.99 30.24
C ARG A 354 12.76 7.88 30.48
N GLY A 355 12.22 7.34 29.39
CA GLY A 355 11.23 6.26 29.44
C GLY A 355 10.04 6.51 28.53
N GLU A 356 9.36 5.42 28.17
CA GLU A 356 8.27 5.37 27.20
C GLU A 356 6.93 4.99 27.86
N GLN A 357 5.84 5.15 27.10
CA GLN A 357 4.49 4.64 27.42
C GLN A 357 3.88 5.12 28.75
N GLY A 358 4.44 6.17 29.37
CA GLY A 358 3.94 6.73 30.61
C GLY A 358 4.34 5.96 31.87
N ALA A 359 5.31 5.05 31.79
CA ALA A 359 5.86 4.37 32.97
C ALA A 359 6.49 5.37 33.94
N GLY A 360 6.20 5.25 35.24
CA GLY A 360 6.71 6.16 36.26
C GLY A 360 6.10 7.56 36.30
N ILE A 361 5.05 7.83 35.52
CA ILE A 361 4.42 9.16 35.48
C ILE A 361 3.27 9.24 36.50
N THR A 362 3.33 10.25 37.36
CA THR A 362 2.24 10.63 38.27
C THR A 362 1.72 12.02 37.91
N VAL A 363 0.45 12.10 37.51
CA VAL A 363 -0.19 13.35 37.06
C VAL A 363 -1.09 13.91 38.17
N GLY A 364 -1.00 15.21 38.45
CA GLY A 364 -1.94 15.92 39.32
C GLY A 364 -1.62 15.83 40.80
N VAL A 365 -0.33 15.81 41.15
CA VAL A 365 0.13 15.85 42.53
C VAL A 365 -0.12 17.25 43.09
N THR A 366 -0.83 17.34 44.22
CA THR A 366 -1.20 18.61 44.87
C THR A 366 -0.80 18.66 46.34
N ARG A 367 -0.56 17.51 46.98
CA ARG A 367 -0.20 17.40 48.40
C ARG A 367 1.27 17.05 48.56
N PRO A 368 1.98 17.62 49.55
CA PRO A 368 3.39 17.30 49.81
C PRO A 368 3.66 15.81 50.00
N GLU A 369 2.82 15.09 50.73
CA GLU A 369 3.00 13.65 50.98
C GLU A 369 2.86 12.79 49.71
N ASP A 370 1.99 13.22 48.77
CA ASP A 370 1.85 12.55 47.48
C ASP A 370 3.04 12.85 46.56
N LEU A 371 3.71 13.99 46.77
CA LEU A 371 4.89 14.36 46.00
C LEU A 371 6.04 13.41 46.27
N ASP A 372 6.33 13.13 47.55
CA ASP A 372 7.42 12.22 47.93
C ASP A 372 7.22 10.82 47.35
N ARG A 373 5.97 10.33 47.40
CA ARG A 373 5.59 9.05 46.78
C ARG A 373 5.76 9.06 45.27
N ALA A 374 5.34 10.13 44.61
CA ALA A 374 5.46 10.28 43.16
C ALA A 374 6.93 10.36 42.71
N LEU A 375 7.77 11.07 43.47
CA LEU A 375 9.21 11.17 43.24
C LEU A 375 9.89 9.81 43.39
N ALA A 376 9.60 9.08 44.48
CA ALA A 376 10.13 7.74 44.71
C ALA A 376 9.73 6.79 43.56
N PHE A 377 8.46 6.79 43.17
CA PHE A 377 7.95 5.95 42.08
C PHE A 377 8.63 6.27 40.74
N ALA A 378 8.78 7.55 40.38
CA ALA A 378 9.48 7.93 39.15
C ALA A 378 10.97 7.53 39.19
N ALA A 379 11.60 7.61 40.37
CA ALA A 379 13.00 7.25 40.59
C ALA A 379 13.29 5.75 40.40
N GLU A 380 12.29 4.88 40.60
CA GLU A 380 12.40 3.44 40.31
C GLU A 380 12.63 3.17 38.81
N HIS A 381 12.18 4.09 37.94
CA HIS A 381 12.31 3.97 36.49
C HIS A 381 13.52 4.73 35.93
N CYS A 382 13.84 5.90 36.48
CA CYS A 382 14.99 6.70 36.06
C CYS A 382 15.50 7.52 37.25
N PRO A 383 16.82 7.52 37.55
CA PRO A 383 17.37 8.31 38.66
C PRO A 383 17.18 9.81 38.48
N ASP A 384 17.10 10.27 37.22
CA ASP A 384 16.77 11.65 36.88
C ASP A 384 15.24 11.80 36.79
N VAL A 385 14.64 12.54 37.73
CA VAL A 385 13.19 12.81 37.77
C VAL A 385 12.92 14.27 37.43
N LEU A 386 11.82 14.53 36.74
CA LEU A 386 11.38 15.86 36.30
C LEU A 386 10.05 16.21 36.96
N LEU A 387 9.97 17.40 37.56
CA LEU A 387 8.72 18.03 38.01
C LEU A 387 8.33 19.09 37.00
N GLU A 388 7.08 19.09 36.56
CA GLU A 388 6.50 20.11 35.69
C GLU A 388 5.17 20.60 36.26
N GLU A 389 4.81 21.86 35.98
CA GLU A 389 3.46 22.35 36.22
C GLU A 389 2.44 21.51 35.45
N ARG A 390 1.31 21.19 36.07
CA ARG A 390 0.20 20.53 35.38
C ARG A 390 -0.51 21.55 34.51
N CYS A 391 -0.38 21.40 33.19
CA CYS A 391 -1.18 22.15 32.22
C CYS A 391 -2.59 21.54 32.10
N GLU A 392 -3.61 22.39 32.03
CA GLU A 392 -5.00 21.96 31.80
C GLU A 392 -5.36 22.07 30.31
N GLY A 393 -6.08 21.08 29.79
CA GLY A 393 -6.50 21.03 28.39
C GLY A 393 -6.68 19.62 27.86
N GLU A 394 -6.89 19.53 26.56
CA GLU A 394 -6.93 18.29 25.79
C GLU A 394 -5.51 17.89 25.34
N ASP A 395 -5.25 16.59 25.32
CA ASP A 395 -3.99 15.99 24.87
C ASP A 395 -4.00 15.83 23.34
N LEU A 396 -3.27 16.73 22.66
CA LEU A 396 -3.19 16.82 21.21
C LEU A 396 -1.87 16.22 20.71
N ARG A 397 -1.97 15.16 19.92
CA ARG A 397 -0.85 14.58 19.17
C ARG A 397 -0.86 15.07 17.73
N ILE A 398 0.26 15.65 17.28
CA ILE A 398 0.48 16.08 15.89
C ILE A 398 1.62 15.25 15.29
N VAL A 399 1.36 14.55 14.19
CA VAL A 399 2.37 13.78 13.45
C VAL A 399 2.98 14.66 12.37
N VAL A 400 4.28 14.91 12.50
CA VAL A 400 5.08 15.68 11.55
C VAL A 400 6.00 14.71 10.78
N ILE A 401 5.95 14.78 9.45
CA ILE A 401 6.80 13.99 8.55
C ILE A 401 7.38 14.93 7.49
N GLY A 402 8.71 15.00 7.39
CA GLY A 402 9.40 15.83 6.39
C GLY A 402 9.04 17.31 6.46
N GLY A 403 8.88 17.86 7.67
CA GLY A 403 8.52 19.27 7.89
C GLY A 403 7.05 19.60 7.61
N LYS A 404 6.17 18.59 7.47
CA LYS A 404 4.74 18.78 7.22
C LYS A 404 3.89 18.06 8.26
N VAL A 405 2.82 18.71 8.69
CA VAL A 405 1.77 18.07 9.49
C VAL A 405 0.98 17.12 8.58
N ILE A 406 0.98 15.83 8.91
CA ILE A 406 0.25 14.81 8.14
C ILE A 406 -1.05 14.40 8.83
N ALA A 407 -1.04 14.38 10.16
CA ALA A 407 -2.21 14.05 10.96
C ALA A 407 -2.14 14.78 12.31
N ALA A 408 -3.30 15.08 12.87
CA ALA A 408 -3.42 15.53 14.24
C ALA A 408 -4.63 14.86 14.89
N ALA A 409 -4.48 14.44 16.14
CA ALA A 409 -5.52 13.73 16.84
C ALA A 409 -5.51 14.02 18.34
N LEU A 410 -6.69 14.14 18.92
CA LEU A 410 -6.86 14.23 20.36
C LEU A 410 -6.85 12.84 20.97
N ARG A 411 -6.00 12.64 21.97
CA ARG A 411 -5.97 11.44 22.80
C ARG A 411 -6.92 11.66 23.97
N CYS A 412 -8.00 10.89 23.99
CA CYS A 412 -8.97 10.91 25.07
C CYS A 412 -8.65 9.80 26.08
N PRO A 413 -8.58 10.11 27.39
CA PRO A 413 -8.45 9.10 28.43
C PRO A 413 -9.60 8.10 28.42
N ALA A 414 -9.35 6.92 28.97
CA ALA A 414 -10.36 5.88 29.07
C ALA A 414 -11.54 6.37 29.93
N GLN A 415 -12.75 6.25 29.38
CA GLN A 415 -13.99 6.65 30.05
C GLN A 415 -15.08 5.59 29.87
N VAL A 416 -15.98 5.53 30.84
CA VAL A 416 -17.19 4.72 30.80
C VAL A 416 -18.43 5.61 30.90
N VAL A 417 -19.53 5.16 30.28
CA VAL A 417 -20.82 5.86 30.32
C VAL A 417 -21.79 5.04 31.14
N GLY A 418 -22.39 5.67 32.14
CA GLY A 418 -23.34 5.04 33.05
C GLY A 418 -24.59 4.59 32.32
N SER A 419 -25.08 3.43 32.73
CA SER A 419 -26.30 2.81 32.16
C SER A 419 -27.48 2.89 33.14
N GLY A 420 -27.26 3.38 34.36
CA GLY A 420 -28.23 3.35 35.46
C GLY A 420 -28.54 1.95 36.01
N LYS A 421 -27.88 0.89 35.51
CA LYS A 421 -28.12 -0.51 35.92
C LYS A 421 -26.86 -1.29 36.24
N HIS A 422 -25.73 -0.97 35.60
CA HIS A 422 -24.47 -1.69 35.75
C HIS A 422 -23.51 -0.95 36.65
N THR A 423 -22.67 -1.69 37.38
CA THR A 423 -21.62 -1.10 38.22
C THR A 423 -20.50 -0.50 37.36
N VAL A 424 -19.72 0.42 37.93
CA VAL A 424 -18.53 0.99 37.27
C VAL A 424 -17.58 -0.13 36.80
N ARG A 425 -17.35 -1.17 37.62
CA ARG A 425 -16.55 -2.35 37.26
C ARG A 425 -17.10 -3.04 36.00
N GLN A 426 -18.40 -3.32 35.96
CA GLN A 426 -19.03 -3.98 34.81
C GLN A 426 -18.94 -3.12 33.54
N LEU A 427 -19.07 -1.80 33.66
CA LEU A 427 -18.92 -0.87 32.55
C LEU A 427 -17.47 -0.82 32.03
N ILE A 428 -16.48 -0.84 32.93
CA ILE A 428 -15.05 -0.92 32.57
C ILE A 428 -14.76 -2.20 31.82
N GLU A 429 -15.19 -3.36 32.35
CA GLU A 429 -14.99 -4.65 31.70
C GLU A 429 -15.66 -4.72 30.32
N ALA A 430 -16.88 -4.19 30.19
CA ALA A 430 -17.58 -4.14 28.92
C ALA A 430 -16.86 -3.24 27.89
N GLN A 431 -16.40 -2.06 28.32
CA GLN A 431 -15.63 -1.16 27.47
C GLN A 431 -14.28 -1.78 27.09
N SER A 432 -13.59 -2.42 28.02
CA SER A 432 -12.32 -3.12 27.80
C SER A 432 -12.46 -4.23 26.75
N ARG A 433 -13.52 -5.07 26.84
CA ARG A 433 -13.82 -6.08 25.80
C ARG A 433 -14.07 -5.47 24.43
N ARG A 434 -14.82 -4.37 24.36
CA ARG A 434 -15.08 -3.64 23.10
C ARG A 434 -13.80 -3.09 22.49
N ARG A 435 -12.91 -2.51 23.31
CA ARG A 435 -11.61 -1.98 22.87
C ARG A 435 -10.69 -3.09 22.37
N ALA A 436 -10.59 -4.20 23.09
CA ALA A 436 -9.81 -5.35 22.66
C ALA A 436 -10.28 -5.86 21.30
N ALA A 437 -11.59 -6.00 21.09
CA ALA A 437 -12.13 -6.43 19.80
C ALA A 437 -11.81 -5.43 18.67
N ALA A 438 -11.93 -4.13 18.92
CA ALA A 438 -11.68 -3.09 17.91
C ALA A 438 -10.19 -2.92 17.56
N THR A 439 -9.29 -3.26 18.48
CA THR A 439 -7.83 -3.07 18.34
C THR A 439 -7.06 -4.39 18.24
N HIS A 440 -7.75 -5.49 17.96
CA HIS A 440 -7.14 -6.81 17.81
C HIS A 440 -6.35 -7.24 19.07
N GLY A 441 -6.79 -6.78 20.23
CA GLY A 441 -6.22 -7.07 21.54
C GLY A 441 -5.27 -6.02 22.11
N GLU A 442 -4.89 -4.98 21.35
CA GLU A 442 -3.87 -4.00 21.80
C GLU A 442 -4.36 -3.05 22.90
N SER A 443 -5.66 -2.79 23.00
CA SER A 443 -6.24 -1.78 23.91
C SER A 443 -7.19 -2.43 24.91
N THR A 444 -6.85 -2.39 26.20
CA THR A 444 -7.71 -2.82 27.32
C THR A 444 -7.64 -1.83 28.47
N ILE A 445 -8.71 -1.72 29.26
CA ILE A 445 -8.68 -0.91 30.50
C ILE A 445 -8.31 -1.85 31.66
N PRO A 446 -7.13 -1.70 32.29
CA PRO A 446 -6.73 -2.53 33.42
C PRO A 446 -7.56 -2.19 34.65
N LEU A 447 -7.97 -3.20 35.42
CA LEU A 447 -8.56 -3.03 36.75
C LEU A 447 -7.46 -3.13 37.82
N ASP A 448 -6.56 -2.16 37.83
CA ASP A 448 -5.45 -2.03 38.78
C ASP A 448 -5.74 -0.91 39.82
N ASP A 449 -4.81 -0.69 40.74
CA ASP A 449 -4.94 0.34 41.78
C ASP A 449 -5.05 1.76 41.20
N VAL A 450 -4.41 2.03 40.05
CA VAL A 450 -4.49 3.33 39.37
C VAL A 450 -5.91 3.61 38.87
N THR A 451 -6.57 2.60 38.29
CA THR A 451 -7.97 2.70 37.87
C THR A 451 -8.90 2.86 39.08
N ALA A 452 -8.65 2.10 40.16
CA ALA A 452 -9.44 2.20 41.39
C ALA A 452 -9.32 3.57 42.05
N ASP A 453 -8.11 4.12 42.12
CA ASP A 453 -7.84 5.45 42.67
C ASP A 453 -8.48 6.56 41.84
N THR A 454 -8.38 6.48 40.51
CA THR A 454 -9.01 7.47 39.61
C THR A 454 -10.53 7.51 39.82
N VAL A 455 -11.17 6.34 39.94
CA VAL A 455 -12.61 6.23 40.20
C VAL A 455 -12.97 6.79 41.58
N ARG A 456 -12.17 6.48 42.60
CA ARG A 456 -12.36 6.95 43.99
C ARG A 456 -12.24 8.47 44.12
N GLU A 457 -11.28 9.07 43.45
CA GLU A 457 -11.08 10.52 43.45
C GLU A 457 -12.20 11.27 42.74
N ALA A 458 -12.83 10.65 41.73
CA ALA A 458 -14.03 11.16 41.09
C ALA A 458 -15.30 11.01 41.97
N GLY A 459 -15.17 10.47 43.19
CA GLY A 459 -16.28 10.32 44.14
C GLY A 459 -17.05 9.01 44.00
N TRP A 460 -16.55 8.04 43.24
CA TRP A 460 -17.23 6.78 42.93
C TRP A 460 -16.46 5.57 43.48
N ARG A 461 -17.14 4.45 43.68
CA ARG A 461 -16.53 3.13 43.94
C ARG A 461 -16.77 2.22 42.74
N LEU A 462 -15.89 1.25 42.55
CA LEU A 462 -16.01 0.28 41.45
C LEU A 462 -17.34 -0.50 41.47
N ASP A 463 -17.92 -0.68 42.65
CA ASP A 463 -19.18 -1.42 42.84
C ASP A 463 -20.43 -0.52 42.80
N ASP A 464 -20.26 0.80 42.65
CA ASP A 464 -21.38 1.73 42.52
C ASP A 464 -22.01 1.63 41.12
N VAL A 465 -23.34 1.85 41.04
CA VAL A 465 -24.07 1.93 39.76
C VAL A 465 -24.05 3.36 39.26
N LEU A 466 -23.33 3.59 38.15
CA LEU A 466 -23.20 4.91 37.54
C LEU A 466 -24.54 5.31 36.87
N PRO A 467 -25.13 6.47 37.21
CA PRO A 467 -26.37 6.97 36.63
C PRO A 467 -26.37 6.98 35.11
N ALA A 468 -27.55 6.81 34.51
CA ALA A 468 -27.67 6.76 33.06
C ALA A 468 -27.14 8.05 32.41
N ASN A 469 -26.27 7.89 31.41
CA ASN A 469 -25.59 8.95 30.64
C ASN A 469 -24.50 9.75 31.38
N GLU A 470 -24.18 9.42 32.64
CA GLU A 470 -23.06 10.04 33.33
C GLU A 470 -21.73 9.49 32.80
N ARG A 471 -20.77 10.37 32.50
CA ARG A 471 -19.45 9.97 32.00
C ARG A 471 -18.45 9.98 33.14
N LEU A 472 -17.76 8.86 33.32
CA LEU A 472 -16.71 8.71 34.32
C LEU A 472 -15.39 8.39 33.63
N VAL A 473 -14.40 9.26 33.84
CA VAL A 473 -13.01 8.99 33.44
C VAL A 473 -12.43 7.97 34.42
N VAL A 474 -11.88 6.88 33.88
CA VAL A 474 -11.35 5.76 34.67
C VAL A 474 -9.83 5.64 34.59
N ARG A 475 -9.19 6.39 33.69
CA ARG A 475 -7.74 6.58 33.61
C ARG A 475 -7.43 8.05 33.39
N ARG A 476 -6.40 8.59 34.05
CA ARG A 476 -5.93 9.97 33.83
C ARG A 476 -5.08 10.11 32.57
N THR A 477 -4.31 9.09 32.21
CA THR A 477 -3.46 9.09 31.02
C THR A 477 -4.26 8.69 29.78
N ALA A 478 -4.01 9.37 28.67
CA ALA A 478 -4.69 9.14 27.40
C ALA A 478 -4.02 8.06 26.52
N ASN A 479 -3.38 7.09 27.17
CA ASN A 479 -2.66 6.02 26.48
C ASN A 479 -3.63 5.05 25.79
N LEU A 480 -3.37 4.77 24.51
CA LEU A 480 -4.19 3.88 23.68
C LEU A 480 -4.23 2.45 24.25
N HIS A 481 -3.09 1.94 24.72
CA HIS A 481 -2.98 0.58 25.27
C HIS A 481 -3.81 0.39 26.56
N THR A 482 -3.99 1.45 27.37
CA THR A 482 -4.85 1.43 28.58
C THR A 482 -6.31 1.82 28.30
N GLY A 483 -6.80 1.61 27.08
CA GLY A 483 -8.20 1.86 26.73
C GLY A 483 -8.55 3.30 26.36
N GLY A 484 -7.56 4.17 26.19
CA GLY A 484 -7.76 5.50 25.61
C GLY A 484 -8.28 5.40 24.17
N THR A 485 -8.84 6.50 23.66
CA THR A 485 -9.33 6.60 22.27
C THR A 485 -8.72 7.79 21.58
N ILE A 486 -8.66 7.74 20.25
CA ILE A 486 -8.12 8.82 19.43
C ILE A 486 -9.26 9.43 18.61
N ARG A 487 -9.34 10.77 18.57
CA ARG A 487 -10.25 11.52 17.71
C ARG A 487 -9.42 12.33 16.73
N ASP A 488 -9.56 12.03 15.44
CA ASP A 488 -8.93 12.84 14.37
C ASP A 488 -9.48 14.28 14.40
N VAL A 489 -8.57 15.24 14.40
CA VAL A 489 -8.84 16.69 14.39
C VAL A 489 -7.96 17.41 13.36
N THR A 490 -7.40 16.66 12.39
CA THR A 490 -6.43 17.19 11.43
C THR A 490 -6.98 18.39 10.66
N ASP A 491 -8.24 18.33 10.22
CA ASP A 491 -8.86 19.40 9.43
C ASP A 491 -9.31 20.60 10.29
N ASP A 492 -9.48 20.39 11.60
CA ASP A 492 -9.88 21.42 12.56
C ASP A 492 -8.67 22.09 13.25
N LEU A 493 -7.45 21.61 12.96
CA LEU A 493 -6.23 22.05 13.64
C LEU A 493 -5.90 23.49 13.29
N ASN A 494 -5.76 24.34 14.33
CA ASN A 494 -5.34 25.71 14.14
C ASN A 494 -3.95 25.77 13.42
N PRO A 495 -3.80 26.58 12.36
CA PRO A 495 -2.53 26.70 11.62
C PRO A 495 -1.32 27.08 12.49
N LYS A 496 -1.53 27.81 13.60
CA LYS A 496 -0.48 28.15 14.56
C LYS A 496 0.02 26.92 15.30
N LEU A 497 -0.87 26.02 15.74
CA LEU A 497 -0.49 24.75 16.37
C LEU A 497 0.24 23.84 15.39
N ALA A 498 -0.20 23.81 14.13
CA ALA A 498 0.49 23.11 13.06
C ALA A 498 1.92 23.64 12.85
N LYS A 499 2.08 24.97 12.80
CA LYS A 499 3.39 25.62 12.72
C LYS A 499 4.27 25.30 13.93
N VAL A 500 3.70 25.34 15.14
CA VAL A 500 4.42 24.99 16.37
C VAL A 500 4.96 23.56 16.29
N ALA A 501 4.16 22.60 15.84
CA ALA A 501 4.61 21.21 15.70
C ALA A 501 5.78 21.07 14.72
N VAL A 502 5.74 21.79 13.59
CA VAL A 502 6.85 21.82 12.62
C VAL A 502 8.09 22.48 13.23
N ASP A 503 7.94 23.63 13.90
CA ASP A 503 9.05 24.33 14.55
C ASP A 503 9.69 23.46 15.66
N VAL A 504 8.90 22.68 16.41
CA VAL A 504 9.41 21.69 17.38
C VAL A 504 10.25 20.62 16.68
N ALA A 505 9.73 20.03 15.60
CA ALA A 505 10.44 18.99 14.84
C ALA A 505 11.77 19.51 14.29
N ASP A 506 11.77 20.73 13.76
CA ASP A 506 12.96 21.43 13.25
C ASP A 506 13.97 21.74 14.36
N ALA A 507 13.52 22.22 15.52
CA ALA A 507 14.39 22.50 16.67
C ALA A 507 15.11 21.24 17.18
N ILE A 508 14.38 20.11 17.25
CA ILE A 508 14.94 18.81 17.61
C ILE A 508 15.87 18.29 16.50
N GLY A 509 15.55 18.59 15.24
CA GLY A 509 16.24 18.11 14.05
C GLY A 509 15.81 16.69 13.67
N ILE A 510 14.52 16.37 13.86
CA ILE A 510 13.96 15.04 13.64
C ILE A 510 13.00 15.03 12.43
N PRO A 511 13.16 14.13 11.45
CA PRO A 511 12.37 14.15 10.23
C PRO A 511 10.96 13.55 10.39
N VAL A 512 10.77 12.69 11.38
CA VAL A 512 9.48 12.01 11.67
C VAL A 512 9.28 12.02 13.18
N THR A 513 8.19 12.63 13.64
CA THR A 513 7.94 12.75 15.07
C THR A 513 6.46 12.92 15.40
N GLY A 514 6.05 12.39 16.55
CA GLY A 514 4.77 12.71 17.18
C GLY A 514 4.96 13.77 18.25
N ILE A 515 4.45 14.97 18.01
CA ILE A 515 4.52 16.10 18.95
C ILE A 515 3.28 16.10 19.83
N ASP A 516 3.49 16.16 21.15
CA ASP A 516 2.41 16.22 22.13
C ASP A 516 2.29 17.61 22.72
N LEU A 517 1.10 18.17 22.58
CA LEU A 517 0.71 19.45 23.15
C LEU A 517 -0.47 19.24 24.10
N ILE A 518 -0.50 20.00 25.19
CA ILE A 518 -1.74 20.23 25.93
C ILE A 518 -2.33 21.54 25.42
N VAL A 519 -3.57 21.51 24.98
CA VAL A 519 -4.27 22.66 24.39
C VAL A 519 -5.64 22.84 25.05
N PRO A 520 -6.07 24.07 25.38
CA PRO A 520 -7.46 24.30 25.81
C PRO A 520 -8.47 23.97 24.71
N SER A 521 -8.08 24.16 23.45
CA SER A 521 -8.88 23.83 22.26
C SER A 521 -7.98 23.69 21.04
N VAL A 522 -8.28 22.73 20.15
CA VAL A 522 -7.56 22.50 18.89
C VAL A 522 -7.73 23.62 17.86
N ALA A 523 -8.81 24.41 17.98
CA ALA A 523 -9.05 25.60 17.15
C ALA A 523 -8.39 26.86 17.73
N GLY A 524 -7.94 26.79 18.99
CA GLY A 524 -7.28 27.89 19.68
C GLY A 524 -5.80 28.03 19.33
N GLU A 525 -5.17 29.05 19.91
CA GLU A 525 -3.76 29.36 19.72
C GLU A 525 -2.88 29.03 20.94
N GLU A 526 -3.50 28.71 22.07
CA GLU A 526 -2.83 28.42 23.34
C GLU A 526 -2.40 26.96 23.39
N TYR A 527 -1.17 26.72 23.86
CA TYR A 527 -0.59 25.39 23.94
C TYR A 527 0.53 25.33 24.99
N ALA A 528 0.82 24.11 25.43
CA ALA A 528 2.05 23.76 26.13
C ALA A 528 2.65 22.49 25.52
N PHE A 529 3.91 22.55 25.08
CA PHE A 529 4.63 21.39 24.57
C PHE A 529 5.00 20.43 25.71
N ILE A 530 4.63 19.16 25.58
CA ILE A 530 4.85 18.13 26.61
C ILE A 530 6.02 17.23 26.25
N GLU A 531 6.00 16.65 25.05
CA GLU A 531 7.04 15.73 24.56
C GLU A 531 7.03 15.58 23.03
N ALA A 532 8.11 15.02 22.50
CA ALA A 532 8.27 14.64 21.10
C ALA A 532 8.71 13.18 21.04
N ASN A 533 7.99 12.36 20.26
CA ASN A 533 8.22 10.93 20.14
C ASN A 533 8.85 10.60 18.79
N GLU A 534 10.02 9.98 18.79
CA GLU A 534 10.83 9.67 17.60
C GLU A 534 10.29 8.51 16.75
N ARG A 535 9.36 7.73 17.30
CA ARG A 535 8.71 6.59 16.63
C ARG A 535 7.19 6.68 16.84
N PRO A 536 6.50 7.64 16.19
CA PRO A 536 5.06 7.76 16.32
C PRO A 536 4.36 6.57 15.67
N GLY A 537 3.31 6.04 16.31
CA GLY A 537 2.49 4.97 15.75
C GLY A 537 1.62 5.48 14.60
N LEU A 538 2.09 5.32 13.36
CA LEU A 538 1.43 5.88 12.17
C LEU A 538 0.04 5.28 11.90
N ALA A 539 -0.16 4.00 12.23
CA ALA A 539 -1.43 3.29 12.07
C ALA A 539 -2.56 3.86 12.94
N ASN A 540 -2.21 4.53 14.05
CA ASN A 540 -3.19 5.12 14.96
C ASN A 540 -3.96 6.31 14.37
N HIS A 541 -3.52 6.80 13.21
CA HIS A 541 -4.06 7.97 12.54
C HIS A 541 -4.78 7.64 11.22
N GLU A 542 -5.02 6.36 10.92
CA GLU A 542 -5.86 5.99 9.78
C GLU A 542 -7.25 6.67 9.88
N PRO A 543 -7.82 7.17 8.77
CA PRO A 543 -7.39 6.99 7.37
C PRO A 543 -6.40 8.05 6.84
N ARG A 544 -5.74 8.85 7.69
CA ARG A 544 -4.76 9.84 7.22
C ARG A 544 -3.57 9.14 6.53
N PRO A 545 -3.00 9.74 5.48
CA PRO A 545 -1.99 9.10 4.63
C PRO A 545 -0.58 9.11 5.27
N THR A 546 -0.47 8.67 6.53
CA THR A 546 0.77 8.68 7.31
C THR A 546 1.81 7.71 6.76
N ALA A 547 1.42 6.48 6.40
CA ALA A 547 2.30 5.52 5.72
C ALA A 547 2.78 6.05 4.36
N LYS A 548 1.85 6.60 3.56
CA LYS A 548 2.15 7.23 2.27
C LYS A 548 3.20 8.33 2.41
N ALA A 549 3.00 9.26 3.34
CA ALA A 549 3.91 10.38 3.58
C ALA A 549 5.28 9.92 4.11
N PHE A 550 5.30 8.87 4.95
CA PHE A 550 6.55 8.27 5.41
C PHE A 550 7.33 7.64 4.25
N VAL A 551 6.68 6.86 3.39
CA VAL A 551 7.34 6.27 2.21
C VAL A 551 7.75 7.34 1.18
N ASP A 552 6.97 8.43 1.02
CA ASP A 552 7.37 9.60 0.22
C ASP A 552 8.67 10.24 0.74
N LEU A 553 8.83 10.35 2.06
CA LEU A 553 10.04 10.87 2.68
C LEU A 553 11.26 9.96 2.42
N LEU A 554 11.09 8.64 2.55
CA LEU A 554 12.18 7.68 2.36
C LEU A 554 12.58 7.51 0.88
N PHE A 555 11.60 7.51 -0.02
CA PHE A 555 11.77 7.27 -1.44
C PHE A 555 11.05 8.34 -2.27
N PRO A 556 11.54 9.59 -2.31
CA PRO A 556 10.83 10.69 -2.96
C PRO A 556 10.58 10.49 -4.46
N ARG A 557 11.37 9.62 -5.12
CA ARG A 557 11.18 9.28 -6.55
C ARG A 557 10.07 8.26 -6.81
N THR A 558 9.55 7.59 -5.77
CA THR A 558 8.38 6.70 -5.88
C THR A 558 7.09 7.40 -5.49
N ALA A 559 7.18 8.62 -4.95
CA ALA A 559 6.01 9.47 -4.81
C ALA A 559 5.40 9.62 -6.20
N ALA A 560 4.16 9.15 -6.39
CA ALA A 560 3.44 9.37 -7.63
C ALA A 560 3.59 10.84 -8.01
N THR A 561 4.13 11.13 -9.21
CA THR A 561 4.14 12.49 -9.75
C THR A 561 2.70 12.98 -9.64
N PRO A 562 2.39 14.04 -8.88
CA PRO A 562 1.03 14.53 -8.79
C PRO A 562 0.57 14.79 -10.23
N TRP A 563 -0.55 14.20 -10.63
CA TRP A 563 -1.21 14.63 -11.84
C TRP A 563 -1.47 16.13 -11.69
N ALA A 564 -0.86 16.93 -12.57
CA ALA A 564 -1.29 18.30 -12.78
C ALA A 564 -2.55 18.24 -13.66
N TRP A 565 -3.71 18.11 -13.03
CA TRP A 565 -4.96 18.65 -13.57
C TRP A 565 -5.86 19.10 -12.42
N GLN A 566 -6.03 20.41 -12.28
CA GLN A 566 -7.17 21.01 -11.60
C GLN A 566 -7.96 21.79 -12.66
N PRO A 567 -9.30 21.70 -12.69
CA PRO A 567 -10.10 22.54 -13.55
C PRO A 567 -9.95 24.01 -13.13
N ASP A 568 -9.96 24.92 -14.11
CA ASP A 568 -9.97 26.36 -13.85
C ASP A 568 -11.10 26.74 -12.88
N PRO A 569 -10.90 27.70 -11.97
CA PRO A 569 -11.99 28.25 -11.17
C PRO A 569 -13.07 28.77 -12.13
N VAL A 570 -14.29 28.31 -11.94
CA VAL A 570 -15.46 28.90 -12.59
C VAL A 570 -15.49 30.38 -12.20
N GLU A 571 -15.24 31.27 -13.17
CA GLU A 571 -15.50 32.69 -13.00
C GLU A 571 -16.99 32.85 -12.66
N GLN A 572 -17.27 33.26 -11.42
CA GLN A 572 -18.61 33.70 -11.05
C GLN A 572 -18.84 35.07 -11.71
N ALA A 573 -19.86 35.14 -12.57
CA ALA A 573 -20.36 36.38 -13.15
C ALA A 573 -20.97 37.31 -12.11
#